data_AF-A3ZTC2-F1
#
_entry.id   AF-A3ZTC2-F1
#
_cell.length_a   1.000
_cell.length_b   1.000
_cell.length_c   1.000
_cell.angle_alpha   90.00
_cell.angle_beta   90.00
_cell.angle_gamma   90.00
#
_symmetry.space_group_name_H-M   'P 1'
#
loop_
_entity.id
_entity.type
_entity.pdbx_description
1 polymer ?
#
loop_
_entity_poly.entity_id
_entity_poly.type
_entity_poly.pdbx_seq_one_letter_code
_entity_poly.pdbx_strand_id
1 'polypeptide(L)'
;MIASTALGGDYLHQLQDQGISTGHSDVAHWGPKADKYSSWTSHSNRLIPVYSFGTKGQPGGIDLNSYIGENSVYRSENKLRGVYGKPTEATLNPAADYMDQTNIFDLQKAALDAGKKNIFLVVFDGMDWQTTQAAAIWNTQEIPYTAGRGRGTHFQEYQADGTTQFGLMVTSPFCDDADVDVNKQIVKNSGGGLFGGYDFTQAGSAPWDQPTDILYLIGKSSTKNGVKHSYTDSASSATSMMGGIKTYNAAIGVGPRGERPKTIAHLAQEQGYVAGAVTSVPISHATPASAYAYNVSRNDYQDISRDMLGLPSASNPETPLRGLDVVIGAGHGVNDPSDKGQGENYVSGNKYLADDDLKKVNVENGGKYVVATRTTGADGKQVLAAAAAEAAKSGQRLLGYFGVGGGGDAAGHLPFCSAEGDFHPGLGVSKKLIAYEPADLTENPSLVDMTRAAIEVLSKNDKGFWLLVESGDVDWANHANNLDASVGAVNSGDAAVKAITDWVEQNSNWNESVLIVTADHGHYMFLDKPELLIRPENR
;
A
#
# COMPACT_ATOMS: atom_id res chain seq x y z
N MET A 1 14.63 41.34 9.80
CA MET A 1 14.14 41.71 8.46
C MET A 1 14.74 40.72 7.48
N ILE A 2 14.00 39.66 7.19
CA ILE A 2 14.36 38.63 6.22
C ILE A 2 13.83 39.13 4.89
N ALA A 3 14.73 39.27 3.91
CA ALA A 3 14.41 39.76 2.58
C ALA A 3 13.43 38.80 1.90
N SER A 4 12.30 39.35 1.45
CA SER A 4 11.39 38.67 0.54
C SER A 4 12.06 38.54 -0.82
N THR A 5 12.31 37.30 -1.23
CA THR A 5 12.65 36.97 -2.62
C THR A 5 11.71 35.86 -3.10
N ALA A 6 10.84 36.24 -4.04
CA ALA A 6 10.06 35.42 -4.97
C ALA A 6 8.99 34.46 -4.37
N LEU A 7 7.82 35.00 -4.05
CA LEU A 7 6.55 34.25 -3.97
C LEU A 7 6.04 33.92 -5.38
N GLY A 8 6.68 32.94 -6.02
CA GLY A 8 6.31 32.48 -7.37
C GLY A 8 6.98 31.18 -7.79
N GLY A 9 7.32 30.30 -6.85
CA GLY A 9 7.92 28.98 -7.08
C GLY A 9 7.29 27.92 -6.18
N ASP A 10 7.55 26.65 -6.48
CA ASP A 10 7.09 25.46 -5.74
C ASP A 10 7.37 25.61 -4.23
N TYR A 11 6.32 25.92 -3.46
CA TYR A 11 6.44 26.32 -2.06
C TYR A 11 6.74 25.13 -1.15
N LEU A 12 6.09 24.00 -1.38
CA LEU A 12 6.30 22.82 -0.54
C LEU A 12 7.68 22.20 -0.79
N HIS A 13 8.15 22.20 -2.04
CA HIS A 13 9.52 21.83 -2.37
C HIS A 13 10.55 22.67 -1.62
N GLN A 14 10.37 23.99 -1.52
CA GLN A 14 11.28 24.86 -0.77
C GLN A 14 11.27 24.56 0.73
N LEU A 15 10.09 24.33 1.31
CA LEU A 15 9.97 23.93 2.72
C LEU A 15 10.66 22.58 2.97
N GLN A 16 10.49 21.64 2.06
CA GLN A 16 11.14 20.33 2.09
C GLN A 16 12.67 20.45 2.08
N ASP A 17 13.21 21.17 1.10
CA ASP A 17 14.66 21.38 0.95
C ASP A 17 15.26 22.11 2.16
N GLN A 18 14.54 23.08 2.71
CA GLN A 18 14.94 23.76 3.93
C GLN A 18 14.98 22.80 5.13
N GLY A 19 13.96 21.94 5.28
CA GLY A 19 13.91 20.92 6.32
C GLY A 19 15.11 19.98 6.29
N ILE A 20 15.45 19.47 5.10
CA ILE A 20 16.59 18.56 4.90
C ILE A 20 17.94 19.25 5.08
N SER A 21 18.10 20.46 4.54
CA SER A 21 19.38 21.18 4.58
C SER A 21 19.72 21.67 5.98
N THR A 22 18.73 22.16 6.73
CA THR A 22 18.92 22.69 8.09
C THR A 22 18.80 21.61 9.17
N GLY A 23 18.13 20.49 8.88
CA GLY A 23 17.82 19.44 9.85
C GLY A 23 16.65 19.80 10.78
N HIS A 24 15.91 20.87 10.49
CA HIS A 24 14.79 21.37 11.28
C HIS A 24 13.69 21.93 10.39
N SER A 25 12.42 21.73 10.79
CA SER A 25 11.26 22.37 10.14
C SER A 25 10.26 22.78 11.20
N ASP A 26 9.67 23.96 11.01
CA ASP A 26 8.55 24.42 11.82
C ASP A 26 7.23 23.73 11.44
N VAL A 27 7.16 23.13 10.24
CA VAL A 27 5.94 22.57 9.65
C VAL A 27 5.64 21.19 10.20
N ALA A 28 6.64 20.31 10.15
CA ALA A 28 6.49 18.89 10.38
C ALA A 28 7.82 18.23 10.73
N HIS A 29 7.76 17.08 11.41
CA HIS A 29 8.91 16.22 11.66
C HIS A 29 8.53 14.73 11.62
N TRP A 30 9.55 13.89 11.48
CA TRP A 30 9.42 12.44 11.57
C TRP A 30 10.13 11.89 12.81
N GLY A 31 9.40 11.06 13.56
CA GLY A 31 9.93 10.34 14.71
C GLY A 31 9.76 11.08 16.04
N PRO A 32 10.38 10.58 17.11
CA PRO A 32 10.09 11.03 18.48
C PRO A 32 10.77 12.34 18.90
N LYS A 33 11.52 13.01 18.01
CA LYS A 33 12.29 14.21 18.32
C LYS A 33 11.80 15.41 17.52
N ALA A 34 10.89 16.19 18.11
CA ALA A 34 10.32 17.38 17.47
C ALA A 34 11.33 18.47 17.12
N ASP A 35 12.52 18.48 17.73
CA ASP A 35 13.60 19.41 17.40
C ASP A 35 14.39 19.01 16.14
N LYS A 36 14.15 17.81 15.61
CA LYS A 36 14.81 17.29 14.41
C LYS A 36 13.80 16.99 13.31
N TYR A 37 14.04 17.52 12.12
CA TYR A 37 13.21 17.22 10.96
C TYR A 37 13.07 15.69 10.70
N SER A 38 14.17 14.96 10.84
CA SER A 38 14.20 13.51 10.74
C SER A 38 14.90 12.88 11.95
N SER A 39 14.17 12.04 12.68
CA SER A 39 14.69 11.18 13.75
C SER A 39 14.25 9.72 13.65
N TRP A 40 13.42 9.43 12.64
CA TRP A 40 12.89 8.12 12.28
C TRP A 40 12.61 8.11 10.78
N THR A 41 12.82 6.97 10.13
CA THR A 41 12.69 6.77 8.68
C THR A 41 12.07 5.41 8.39
N SER A 42 11.18 4.94 9.27
CA SER A 42 10.57 3.62 9.18
C SER A 42 9.15 3.69 9.68
N HIS A 43 8.49 2.55 9.80
CA HIS A 43 7.07 2.49 10.01
C HIS A 43 6.73 2.78 11.47
N SER A 44 5.44 2.89 11.73
CA SER A 44 4.88 3.14 13.04
C SER A 44 3.66 2.28 13.27
N ASN A 45 3.43 1.89 14.52
CA ASN A 45 2.24 1.17 14.95
C ASN A 45 1.05 2.12 15.22
N ARG A 46 0.99 3.26 14.52
CA ARG A 46 -0.11 4.24 14.67
C ARG A 46 -1.37 3.67 14.03
N LEU A 47 -2.55 3.98 14.60
CA LEU A 47 -3.82 3.57 13.99
C LEU A 47 -3.94 4.10 12.56
N ILE A 48 -4.53 3.30 11.69
CA ILE A 48 -4.68 3.63 10.28
C ILE A 48 -6.14 3.90 9.91
N PRO A 49 -6.42 5.01 9.21
CA PRO A 49 -7.74 5.28 8.63
C PRO A 49 -8.21 4.20 7.65
N VAL A 50 -9.50 3.87 7.72
CA VAL A 50 -10.18 3.01 6.75
C VAL A 50 -11.42 3.73 6.26
N TYR A 51 -11.51 3.91 4.94
CA TYR A 51 -12.68 4.46 4.25
C TYR A 51 -13.31 3.34 3.44
N SER A 52 -14.63 3.18 3.53
CA SER A 52 -15.35 2.17 2.75
C SER A 52 -16.55 2.78 2.04
N PHE A 53 -16.93 2.22 0.89
CA PHE A 53 -17.98 2.73 0.01
C PHE A 53 -18.82 1.55 -0.50
N GLY A 54 -20.14 1.73 -0.62
CA GLY A 54 -21.07 0.63 -0.88
C GLY A 54 -21.26 -0.32 0.29
N THR A 55 -20.99 0.14 1.53
CA THR A 55 -20.89 -0.73 2.72
C THR A 55 -21.92 -0.45 3.80
N LYS A 56 -22.26 0.82 4.05
CA LYS A 56 -23.19 1.20 5.12
C LYS A 56 -24.57 0.54 4.93
N GLY A 57 -25.07 -0.07 6.00
CA GLY A 57 -26.36 -0.77 6.04
C GLY A 57 -26.37 -2.11 5.31
N GLN A 58 -25.25 -2.55 4.73
CA GLN A 58 -25.18 -3.84 4.05
C GLN A 58 -25.05 -4.99 5.07
N PRO A 59 -25.76 -6.11 4.87
CA PRO A 59 -25.76 -7.21 5.81
C PRO A 59 -24.47 -8.05 5.75
N GLY A 60 -24.35 -9.03 6.64
CA GLY A 60 -23.42 -10.15 6.46
C GLY A 60 -21.95 -9.83 6.67
N GLY A 61 -21.61 -8.72 7.34
CA GLY A 61 -20.22 -8.32 7.60
C GLY A 61 -19.63 -7.34 6.58
N ILE A 62 -20.43 -6.83 5.64
CA ILE A 62 -19.97 -5.80 4.69
C ILE A 62 -19.93 -4.41 5.35
N ASP A 63 -20.90 -4.13 6.23
CA ASP A 63 -20.93 -2.88 7.00
C ASP A 63 -19.76 -2.86 8.01
N LEU A 64 -18.98 -1.78 8.00
CA LEU A 64 -17.80 -1.61 8.85
C LEU A 64 -18.12 -1.72 10.35
N ASN A 65 -19.33 -1.37 10.79
CA ASN A 65 -19.80 -1.52 12.17
C ASN A 65 -19.81 -2.99 12.65
N SER A 66 -19.66 -3.95 11.74
CA SER A 66 -19.50 -5.37 12.08
C SER A 66 -18.16 -5.66 12.78
N TYR A 67 -17.19 -4.73 12.75
CA TYR A 67 -15.83 -4.95 13.25
C TYR A 67 -15.32 -3.88 14.22
N ILE A 68 -16.04 -2.76 14.39
CA ILE A 68 -15.68 -1.66 15.30
C ILE A 68 -16.64 -1.58 16.50
N GLY A 69 -16.41 -0.61 17.40
CA GLY A 69 -17.21 -0.47 18.62
C GLY A 69 -17.30 -1.78 19.42
N GLU A 70 -18.50 -2.14 19.85
CA GLU A 70 -18.76 -3.37 20.62
C GLU A 70 -18.33 -4.66 19.90
N ASN A 71 -18.21 -4.64 18.57
CA ASN A 71 -17.80 -5.79 17.77
C ASN A 71 -16.27 -5.95 17.65
N SER A 72 -15.51 -4.93 18.04
CA SER A 72 -14.04 -4.91 17.96
C SER A 72 -13.40 -6.13 18.63
N VAL A 73 -12.43 -6.72 17.94
CA VAL A 73 -11.62 -7.83 18.48
C VAL A 73 -10.84 -7.41 19.72
N TYR A 74 -10.46 -6.13 19.82
CA TYR A 74 -9.70 -5.56 20.94
C TYR A 74 -10.49 -5.47 22.24
N ARG A 75 -11.80 -5.72 22.21
CA ARG A 75 -12.65 -5.79 23.41
C ARG A 75 -12.72 -7.19 24.03
N SER A 76 -12.07 -8.19 23.43
CA SER A 76 -12.13 -9.58 23.90
C SER A 76 -10.76 -10.24 23.91
N GLU A 77 -10.30 -10.65 25.10
CA GLU A 77 -9.05 -11.39 25.26
C GLU A 77 -9.03 -12.68 24.42
N ASN A 78 -10.15 -13.40 24.35
CA ASN A 78 -10.25 -14.61 23.54
C ASN A 78 -10.11 -14.33 22.04
N LYS A 79 -10.73 -13.25 21.53
CA LYS A 79 -10.56 -12.84 20.13
C LYS A 79 -9.12 -12.42 19.86
N LEU A 80 -8.51 -11.64 20.75
CA LEU A 80 -7.10 -11.24 20.65
C LEU A 80 -6.14 -12.43 20.66
N ARG A 81 -6.42 -13.47 21.46
CA ARG A 81 -5.67 -14.74 21.43
C ARG A 81 -5.81 -15.45 20.09
N GLY A 82 -6.94 -15.32 19.41
CA GLY A 82 -7.11 -15.82 18.04
C GLY A 82 -6.26 -15.05 17.02
N VAL A 83 -6.15 -13.73 17.14
CA VAL A 83 -5.41 -12.86 16.22
C VAL A 83 -3.90 -12.96 16.42
N TYR A 84 -3.43 -12.82 17.66
CA TYR A 84 -1.99 -12.72 17.99
C TYR A 84 -1.40 -13.97 18.63
N GLY A 85 -2.20 -14.99 18.95
CA GLY A 85 -1.78 -16.16 19.72
C GLY A 85 -1.53 -15.88 21.21
N LYS A 86 -0.72 -14.87 21.52
CA LYS A 86 -0.33 -14.45 22.88
C LYS A 86 -0.38 -12.92 23.04
N PRO A 87 -1.57 -12.30 23.02
CA PRO A 87 -1.71 -10.86 23.24
C PRO A 87 -1.26 -10.48 24.65
N THR A 88 -0.74 -9.27 24.80
CA THR A 88 -0.47 -8.66 26.11
C THR A 88 -1.77 -8.15 26.73
N GLU A 89 -1.85 -8.08 28.07
CA GLU A 89 -3.00 -7.47 28.76
C GLU A 89 -3.23 -6.02 28.32
N ALA A 90 -2.16 -5.30 27.98
CA ALA A 90 -2.20 -3.92 27.50
C ALA A 90 -2.90 -3.76 26.13
N THR A 91 -3.04 -4.85 25.36
CA THR A 91 -3.76 -4.81 24.08
C THR A 91 -5.28 -4.83 24.26
N LEU A 92 -5.78 -5.30 25.42
CA LEU A 92 -7.21 -5.33 25.70
C LEU A 92 -7.71 -3.91 25.96
N ASN A 93 -8.63 -3.44 25.11
CA ASN A 93 -9.28 -2.15 25.26
C ASN A 93 -10.80 -2.34 25.24
N PRO A 94 -11.48 -2.33 26.40
CA PRO A 94 -12.94 -2.47 26.49
C PRO A 94 -13.73 -1.37 25.76
N ALA A 95 -13.09 -0.24 25.44
CA ALA A 95 -13.67 0.89 24.73
C ALA A 95 -13.15 1.03 23.28
N ALA A 96 -12.47 0.02 22.73
CA ALA A 96 -11.91 0.08 21.37
C ALA A 96 -12.99 0.43 20.34
N ASP A 97 -12.74 1.45 19.54
CA ASP A 97 -13.59 1.84 18.40
C ASP A 97 -12.87 1.63 17.06
N TYR A 98 -11.88 0.75 17.08
CA TYR A 98 -11.05 0.36 15.95
C TYR A 98 -11.09 -1.16 15.78
N MET A 99 -10.86 -1.61 14.56
CA MET A 99 -10.77 -3.02 14.22
C MET A 99 -9.32 -3.50 14.10
N ASP A 100 -9.12 -4.78 13.81
CA ASP A 100 -7.80 -5.28 13.37
C ASP A 100 -7.73 -5.26 11.84
N GLN A 101 -6.54 -5.05 11.30
CA GLN A 101 -6.26 -5.17 9.87
C GLN A 101 -6.76 -6.47 9.21
N THR A 102 -6.84 -7.60 9.93
CA THR A 102 -7.44 -8.84 9.40
C THR A 102 -8.91 -8.68 9.05
N ASN A 103 -9.62 -7.71 9.63
CA ASN A 103 -11.03 -7.46 9.28
C ASN A 103 -11.20 -6.80 7.91
N ILE A 104 -10.14 -6.28 7.29
CA ILE A 104 -10.14 -5.89 5.88
C ILE A 104 -10.37 -7.12 4.98
N PHE A 105 -9.79 -8.28 5.33
CA PHE A 105 -10.09 -9.54 4.65
C PHE A 105 -11.54 -9.95 4.85
N ASP A 106 -12.05 -9.89 6.09
CA ASP A 106 -13.43 -10.28 6.42
C ASP A 106 -14.45 -9.43 5.65
N LEU A 107 -14.23 -8.11 5.53
CA LEU A 107 -15.11 -7.22 4.78
C LEU A 107 -15.15 -7.60 3.29
N GLN A 108 -13.99 -7.82 2.67
CA GLN A 108 -13.91 -8.21 1.26
C GLN A 108 -14.54 -9.59 1.03
N LYS A 109 -14.30 -10.53 1.95
CA LYS A 109 -14.89 -11.87 1.89
C LYS A 109 -16.41 -11.81 2.04
N ALA A 110 -16.93 -11.00 2.95
CA ALA A 110 -18.37 -10.77 3.10
C ALA A 110 -18.99 -10.19 1.82
N ALA A 111 -18.30 -9.26 1.16
CA ALA A 111 -18.73 -8.71 -0.13
C ALA A 111 -18.76 -9.79 -1.22
N LEU A 112 -17.73 -10.63 -1.28
CA LEU A 112 -17.64 -11.74 -2.22
C LEU A 112 -18.76 -12.77 -1.98
N ASP A 113 -18.95 -13.21 -0.74
CA ASP A 113 -19.98 -14.19 -0.36
C ASP A 113 -21.41 -13.66 -0.60
N ALA A 114 -21.61 -12.34 -0.50
CA ALA A 114 -22.87 -11.68 -0.86
C ALA A 114 -23.07 -11.50 -2.37
N GLY A 115 -22.09 -11.90 -3.20
CA GLY A 115 -22.17 -11.80 -4.65
C GLY A 115 -22.02 -10.38 -5.20
N LYS A 116 -21.33 -9.47 -4.47
CA LYS A 116 -20.94 -8.17 -5.04
C LYS A 116 -20.10 -8.44 -6.29
N LYS A 117 -20.36 -7.73 -7.38
CA LYS A 117 -19.69 -7.96 -8.67
C LYS A 117 -18.31 -7.30 -8.71
N ASN A 118 -18.14 -6.14 -8.10
CA ASN A 118 -16.90 -5.37 -8.20
C ASN A 118 -16.37 -5.08 -6.79
N ILE A 119 -15.23 -5.67 -6.45
CA ILE A 119 -14.61 -5.50 -5.13
C ILE A 119 -13.25 -4.85 -5.35
N PHE A 120 -13.09 -3.64 -4.84
CA PHE A 120 -11.88 -2.85 -4.96
C PHE A 120 -11.23 -2.68 -3.59
N LEU A 121 -9.92 -2.85 -3.54
CA LEU A 121 -9.09 -2.45 -2.41
C LEU A 121 -8.02 -1.50 -2.93
N VAL A 122 -7.96 -0.29 -2.36
CA VAL A 122 -6.92 0.68 -2.64
C VAL A 122 -6.06 0.85 -1.40
N VAL A 123 -4.76 0.58 -1.53
CA VAL A 123 -3.78 0.69 -0.45
C VAL A 123 -2.80 1.81 -0.77
N PHE A 124 -2.71 2.78 0.14
CA PHE A 124 -1.66 3.78 0.12
C PHE A 124 -0.56 3.32 1.08
N ASP A 125 0.50 2.69 0.58
CA ASP A 125 1.56 2.11 1.42
C ASP A 125 2.15 3.21 2.31
N GLY A 126 2.23 2.99 3.63
CA GLY A 126 2.81 3.95 4.56
C GLY A 126 2.03 5.26 4.79
N MET A 127 0.80 5.42 4.28
CA MET A 127 -0.01 6.63 4.46
C MET A 127 -0.72 6.68 5.82
N ASP A 128 -0.15 7.42 6.78
CA ASP A 128 -0.84 7.70 8.04
C ASP A 128 -1.85 8.86 7.95
N TRP A 129 -2.55 9.11 9.06
CA TRP A 129 -3.55 10.18 9.13
C TRP A 129 -2.92 11.57 8.92
N GLN A 130 -1.69 11.79 9.41
CA GLN A 130 -0.96 13.03 9.26
C GLN A 130 -0.50 13.23 7.82
N THR A 131 -0.08 12.17 7.12
CA THR A 131 0.21 12.19 5.68
C THR A 131 -1.04 12.59 4.89
N THR A 132 -2.19 12.01 5.25
CA THR A 132 -3.48 12.38 4.66
C THR A 132 -3.85 13.84 4.95
N GLN A 133 -3.58 14.33 6.17
CA GLN A 133 -3.83 15.72 6.57
C GLN A 133 -2.95 16.71 5.81
N ALA A 134 -1.68 16.37 5.61
CA ALA A 134 -0.76 17.19 4.83
C ALA A 134 -1.24 17.37 3.38
N ALA A 135 -1.64 16.27 2.73
CA ALA A 135 -2.20 16.31 1.38
C ALA A 135 -3.49 17.13 1.33
N ALA A 136 -4.39 16.95 2.30
CA ALA A 136 -5.64 17.70 2.38
C ALA A 136 -5.41 19.21 2.58
N ILE A 137 -4.48 19.62 3.45
CA ILE A 137 -4.12 21.03 3.64
C ILE A 137 -3.55 21.60 2.35
N TRP A 138 -2.66 20.87 1.69
CA TRP A 138 -2.09 21.30 0.42
C TRP A 138 -3.15 21.46 -0.68
N ASN A 139 -4.08 20.51 -0.80
CA ASN A 139 -5.10 20.53 -1.84
C ASN A 139 -6.15 21.63 -1.62
N THR A 140 -6.50 21.89 -0.35
CA THR A 140 -7.57 22.85 0.00
C THR A 140 -7.04 24.25 0.32
N GLN A 141 -5.76 24.39 0.60
CA GLN A 141 -5.12 25.63 1.05
C GLN A 141 -5.76 26.21 2.33
N GLU A 142 -6.26 25.34 3.21
CA GLU A 142 -6.78 25.66 4.54
C GLU A 142 -6.44 24.54 5.53
N ILE A 143 -6.85 24.65 6.80
CA ILE A 143 -6.80 23.51 7.75
C ILE A 143 -8.20 22.87 7.76
N PRO A 144 -8.46 21.84 6.91
CA PRO A 144 -9.80 21.35 6.71
C PRO A 144 -10.37 20.56 7.89
N TYR A 145 -9.50 19.99 8.74
CA TYR A 145 -9.85 19.17 9.89
C TYR A 145 -8.65 18.98 10.85
N THR A 146 -8.94 18.58 12.09
CA THR A 146 -7.94 18.24 13.12
C THR A 146 -8.19 16.89 13.78
N ALA A 147 -9.29 16.21 13.44
CA ALA A 147 -9.64 14.88 13.91
C ALA A 147 -10.63 14.21 12.94
N GLY A 148 -10.81 12.90 13.07
CA GLY A 148 -11.83 12.12 12.35
C GLY A 148 -11.46 11.82 10.89
N ARG A 149 -12.51 11.62 10.09
CA ARG A 149 -12.45 11.26 8.66
C ARG A 149 -11.67 12.23 7.79
N GLY A 150 -11.72 13.51 8.14
CA GLY A 150 -11.17 14.59 7.33
C GLY A 150 -11.93 14.90 6.04
N ARG A 151 -11.41 15.88 5.30
CA ARG A 151 -11.87 16.37 3.98
C ARG A 151 -10.69 17.00 3.24
N GLY A 152 -10.72 17.06 1.90
CA GLY A 152 -9.66 17.65 1.08
C GLY A 152 -9.02 16.72 0.05
N THR A 153 -9.27 15.41 0.13
CA THR A 153 -9.05 14.45 -0.97
C THR A 153 -10.39 13.91 -1.47
N HIS A 154 -10.43 13.38 -2.70
CA HIS A 154 -11.63 12.79 -3.26
C HIS A 154 -12.16 11.63 -2.40
N PHE A 155 -11.31 10.71 -1.95
CA PHE A 155 -11.76 9.60 -1.10
C PHE A 155 -12.29 10.05 0.28
N GLN A 156 -11.88 11.21 0.80
CA GLN A 156 -12.44 11.73 2.05
C GLN A 156 -13.86 12.27 1.85
N GLU A 157 -14.09 12.95 0.73
CA GLU A 157 -15.33 13.69 0.46
C GLU A 157 -16.41 12.87 -0.25
N TYR A 158 -16.01 11.88 -1.04
CA TYR A 158 -16.94 11.10 -1.84
C TYR A 158 -17.91 10.28 -0.97
N GLN A 159 -19.21 10.30 -1.32
CA GLN A 159 -20.26 9.78 -0.44
C GLN A 159 -20.84 8.42 -0.83
N ALA A 160 -20.64 7.99 -2.08
CA ALA A 160 -21.20 6.73 -2.62
C ALA A 160 -22.69 6.55 -2.28
N ASP A 161 -23.56 7.46 -2.70
CA ASP A 161 -25.00 7.46 -2.36
C ASP A 161 -25.30 7.42 -0.85
N GLY A 162 -24.41 8.00 -0.03
CA GLY A 162 -24.54 7.99 1.43
C GLY A 162 -24.20 6.64 2.08
N THR A 163 -23.62 5.71 1.32
CA THR A 163 -23.22 4.37 1.79
C THR A 163 -21.79 4.29 2.30
N THR A 164 -21.10 5.43 2.40
CA THR A 164 -19.72 5.47 2.88
C THR A 164 -19.60 5.36 4.41
N GLN A 165 -18.52 4.76 4.88
CA GLN A 165 -18.17 4.64 6.30
C GLN A 165 -16.70 5.02 6.54
N PHE A 166 -16.35 5.29 7.79
CA PHE A 166 -15.01 5.61 8.24
C PHE A 166 -14.75 4.82 9.52
N GLY A 167 -13.56 4.27 9.65
CA GLY A 167 -13.10 3.60 10.86
C GLY A 167 -11.60 3.67 10.98
N LEU A 168 -11.09 3.04 12.04
CA LEU A 168 -9.67 2.96 12.33
C LEU A 168 -9.28 1.48 12.48
N MET A 169 -8.05 1.15 12.16
CA MET A 169 -7.51 -0.19 12.38
C MET A 169 -6.12 -0.17 12.99
N VAL A 170 -5.80 -1.25 13.71
CA VAL A 170 -4.45 -1.54 14.18
C VAL A 170 -3.71 -2.38 13.13
N THR A 171 -2.48 -1.98 12.82
CA THR A 171 -1.62 -2.58 11.81
C THR A 171 -0.35 -3.18 12.45
N SER A 172 -0.53 -4.01 13.48
CA SER A 172 0.59 -4.68 14.15
C SER A 172 0.75 -6.12 13.63
N PRO A 173 1.98 -6.65 13.47
CA PRO A 173 2.21 -7.99 12.94
C PRO A 173 1.93 -9.05 14.02
N PHE A 174 2.08 -10.34 13.70
CA PHE A 174 2.17 -11.37 14.74
C PHE A 174 3.45 -11.17 15.56
N CYS A 175 4.58 -10.96 14.88
CA CYS A 175 5.89 -10.61 15.44
C CYS A 175 6.76 -9.88 14.41
N ASP A 176 7.83 -9.25 14.85
CA ASP A 176 8.78 -8.51 14.02
C ASP A 176 9.69 -9.39 13.15
N ASP A 177 9.89 -10.66 13.49
CA ASP A 177 10.79 -11.54 12.74
C ASP A 177 10.41 -13.04 12.79
N ALA A 178 11.03 -13.78 11.87
CA ALA A 178 11.10 -15.23 11.87
C ALA A 178 12.40 -15.71 11.20
N ASP A 179 12.89 -16.88 11.58
CA ASP A 179 13.97 -17.57 10.84
C ASP A 179 13.35 -18.44 9.75
N VAL A 180 13.78 -18.24 8.51
CA VAL A 180 13.22 -18.91 7.33
C VAL A 180 14.31 -19.54 6.46
N ASP A 181 13.90 -20.51 5.65
CA ASP A 181 14.70 -21.04 4.54
C ASP A 181 13.97 -20.70 3.25
N VAL A 182 14.49 -19.72 2.50
CA VAL A 182 13.88 -19.23 1.25
C VAL A 182 13.91 -20.32 0.17
N ASN A 183 14.94 -21.16 0.11
CA ASN A 183 15.02 -22.20 -0.92
C ASN A 183 14.01 -23.32 -0.68
N LYS A 184 13.81 -23.70 0.59
CA LYS A 184 12.85 -24.73 0.98
C LYS A 184 11.45 -24.18 1.25
N GLN A 185 11.28 -22.86 1.29
CA GLN A 185 10.05 -22.17 1.63
C GLN A 185 9.45 -22.64 2.97
N ILE A 186 10.30 -22.76 4.00
CA ILE A 186 9.89 -23.16 5.35
C ILE A 186 10.22 -22.10 6.40
N VAL A 187 9.34 -21.97 7.39
CA VAL A 187 9.59 -21.20 8.61
C VAL A 187 10.25 -22.12 9.63
N LYS A 188 11.51 -21.85 9.99
CA LYS A 188 12.29 -22.65 10.95
C LYS A 188 11.91 -22.34 12.39
N ASN A 189 11.62 -21.06 12.68
CA ASN A 189 11.17 -20.62 13.99
C ASN A 189 10.22 -19.42 13.86
N SER A 190 9.08 -19.50 14.55
CA SER A 190 8.05 -18.47 14.59
C SER A 190 8.17 -17.62 15.87
N GLY A 191 8.23 -16.29 15.76
CA GLY A 191 8.12 -15.40 16.92
C GLY A 191 9.39 -15.26 17.76
N GLY A 192 10.54 -15.09 17.11
CA GLY A 192 11.84 -14.91 17.77
C GLY A 192 12.03 -13.56 18.46
N GLY A 193 11.33 -12.51 18.02
CA GLY A 193 11.48 -11.15 18.53
C GLY A 193 10.27 -10.55 19.24
N LEU A 194 9.96 -9.29 18.93
CA LEU A 194 8.88 -8.51 19.52
C LEU A 194 7.52 -8.88 18.91
N PHE A 195 6.57 -9.26 19.77
CA PHE A 195 5.20 -9.55 19.35
C PHE A 195 4.40 -8.28 19.05
N GLY A 196 3.38 -8.41 18.19
CA GLY A 196 2.45 -7.33 17.94
C GLY A 196 1.37 -7.17 19.00
N GLY A 197 0.60 -6.11 18.84
CA GLY A 197 -0.43 -5.63 19.76
C GLY A 197 -0.53 -4.11 19.70
N TYR A 198 -1.46 -3.55 20.47
CA TYR A 198 -1.68 -2.09 20.50
C TYR A 198 -2.16 -1.64 21.88
N ASP A 199 -1.32 -0.88 22.58
CA ASP A 199 -1.63 -0.26 23.85
C ASP A 199 -2.07 1.19 23.62
N PHE A 200 -3.39 1.39 23.62
CA PHE A 200 -4.03 2.69 23.40
C PHE A 200 -3.69 3.72 24.49
N THR A 201 -3.27 3.28 25.70
CA THR A 201 -2.92 4.19 26.79
C THR A 201 -1.58 4.89 26.54
N GLN A 202 -0.68 4.22 25.80
CA GLN A 202 0.60 4.76 25.38
C GLN A 202 0.54 5.41 24.00
N ALA A 203 -0.16 4.76 23.05
CA ALA A 203 -0.20 5.17 21.65
C ALA A 203 -1.17 6.31 21.35
N GLY A 204 -2.23 6.46 22.15
CA GLY A 204 -3.42 7.24 21.81
C GLY A 204 -4.61 6.33 21.47
N SER A 205 -5.82 6.87 21.54
CA SER A 205 -7.05 6.15 21.14
C SER A 205 -7.42 6.42 19.68
N ALA A 206 -6.81 7.43 19.07
CA ALA A 206 -6.98 7.83 17.69
C ALA A 206 -5.63 8.25 17.07
N PRO A 207 -5.49 8.25 15.73
CA PRO A 207 -4.22 8.55 15.09
C PRO A 207 -3.77 10.01 15.20
N TRP A 208 -4.70 10.93 15.47
CA TRP A 208 -4.41 12.34 15.72
C TRP A 208 -4.03 12.63 17.18
N ASP A 209 -4.15 11.65 18.07
CA ASP A 209 -3.74 11.83 19.47
C ASP A 209 -2.21 11.91 19.56
N GLN A 210 -1.74 12.72 20.51
CA GLN A 210 -0.34 12.70 20.92
C GLN A 210 -0.08 11.47 21.80
N PRO A 211 0.91 10.61 21.47
CA PRO A 211 1.24 9.46 22.30
C PRO A 211 1.69 9.90 23.70
N THR A 212 1.25 9.18 24.74
CA THR A 212 1.75 9.36 26.11
C THR A 212 3.21 8.91 26.22
N ASP A 213 3.58 7.82 25.53
CA ASP A 213 4.97 7.41 25.34
C ASP A 213 5.36 7.59 23.86
N ILE A 214 6.10 8.67 23.57
CA ILE A 214 6.55 9.01 22.21
C ILE A 214 7.47 7.95 21.58
N LEU A 215 7.97 6.97 22.33
CA LEU A 215 8.77 5.87 21.80
C LEU A 215 7.94 4.61 21.49
N TYR A 216 6.70 4.53 21.97
CA TYR A 216 5.87 3.34 21.86
C TYR A 216 5.58 2.95 20.41
N LEU A 217 5.19 3.92 19.58
CA LEU A 217 4.78 3.68 18.19
C LEU A 217 5.92 3.14 17.30
N ILE A 218 7.17 3.21 17.75
CA ILE A 218 8.36 2.69 17.05
C ILE A 218 8.95 1.45 17.73
N GLY A 219 8.13 0.70 18.49
CA GLY A 219 8.52 -0.56 19.13
C GLY A 219 9.44 -0.42 20.34
N LYS A 220 9.52 0.78 20.92
CA LYS A 220 10.38 1.09 22.08
C LYS A 220 9.53 1.53 23.27
N SER A 221 10.17 1.71 24.42
CA SER A 221 9.52 2.36 25.57
C SER A 221 10.50 3.33 26.22
N SER A 222 9.96 4.44 26.70
CA SER A 222 10.64 5.43 27.53
C SER A 222 11.00 4.90 28.92
N THR A 223 10.38 3.81 29.36
CA THR A 223 10.62 3.19 30.67
C THR A 223 11.26 1.81 30.52
N LYS A 224 12.10 1.43 31.50
CA LYS A 224 12.90 0.19 31.44
C LYS A 224 12.06 -1.09 31.27
N ASN A 225 10.84 -1.10 31.80
CA ASN A 225 9.92 -2.24 31.79
C ASN A 225 8.57 -1.91 31.15
N GLY A 226 8.50 -0.84 30.33
CA GLY A 226 7.25 -0.47 29.67
C GLY A 226 6.84 -1.47 28.60
N VAL A 227 5.54 -1.49 28.30
CA VAL A 227 5.00 -2.36 27.25
C VAL A 227 5.54 -1.91 25.90
N LYS A 228 5.90 -2.88 25.06
CA LYS A 228 6.35 -2.67 23.68
C LYS A 228 5.56 -3.60 22.78
N HIS A 229 5.18 -3.12 21.62
CA HIS A 229 4.66 -3.94 20.54
C HIS A 229 5.38 -3.61 19.24
N SER A 230 5.51 -4.61 18.39
CA SER A 230 6.10 -4.45 17.08
C SER A 230 5.23 -3.58 16.17
N TYR A 231 5.86 -2.90 15.24
CA TYR A 231 5.22 -2.29 14.08
C TYR A 231 5.43 -3.20 12.87
N THR A 232 4.41 -3.24 12.01
CA THR A 232 4.38 -4.13 10.85
C THR A 232 5.29 -3.61 9.75
N ASP A 233 5.74 -4.51 8.88
CA ASP A 233 6.18 -4.14 7.53
C ASP A 233 5.07 -4.34 6.50
N SER A 234 5.27 -3.87 5.26
CA SER A 234 4.27 -3.98 4.19
C SER A 234 3.88 -5.42 3.82
N ALA A 235 4.74 -6.40 4.08
CA ALA A 235 4.48 -7.81 3.77
C ALA A 235 3.49 -8.42 4.75
N SER A 236 3.75 -8.27 6.05
CA SER A 236 2.88 -8.79 7.09
C SER A 236 1.53 -8.06 7.16
N SER A 237 1.52 -6.76 6.90
CA SER A 237 0.31 -5.94 6.86
C SER A 237 -0.60 -6.34 5.70
N ALA A 238 -0.06 -6.42 4.49
CA ALA A 238 -0.80 -6.83 3.30
C ALA A 238 -1.24 -8.29 3.39
N THR A 239 -0.41 -9.20 3.92
CA THR A 239 -0.83 -10.58 4.20
C THR A 239 -2.04 -10.62 5.14
N SER A 240 -2.09 -9.74 6.13
CA SER A 240 -3.26 -9.63 7.04
C SER A 240 -4.51 -9.17 6.31
N MET A 241 -4.41 -8.13 5.47
CA MET A 241 -5.54 -7.61 4.68
C MET A 241 -6.04 -8.59 3.60
N MET A 242 -5.15 -9.41 3.06
CA MET A 242 -5.44 -10.28 1.92
C MET A 242 -5.80 -11.71 2.34
N GLY A 243 -5.23 -12.21 3.44
CA GLY A 243 -5.39 -13.60 3.90
C GLY A 243 -6.07 -13.76 5.26
N GLY A 244 -6.40 -12.66 5.95
CA GLY A 244 -7.16 -12.70 7.20
C GLY A 244 -6.40 -13.28 8.40
N ILE A 245 -5.07 -13.32 8.34
CA ILE A 245 -4.23 -13.82 9.43
C ILE A 245 -3.08 -12.85 9.72
N LYS A 246 -2.68 -12.76 10.99
CA LYS A 246 -1.40 -12.11 11.34
C LYS A 246 -0.23 -13.02 11.01
N THR A 247 0.90 -12.41 10.67
CA THR A 247 2.16 -13.11 10.36
C THR A 247 3.36 -12.28 10.77
N TYR A 248 4.58 -12.81 10.60
CA TYR A 248 5.82 -12.11 10.89
C TYR A 248 6.18 -11.11 9.79
N ASN A 249 6.93 -10.04 10.12
CA ASN A 249 7.39 -9.11 9.09
C ASN A 249 8.20 -9.84 8.00
N ALA A 250 8.07 -9.40 6.75
CA ALA A 250 8.60 -10.02 5.54
C ALA A 250 7.86 -11.26 5.00
N ALA A 251 6.84 -11.79 5.69
CA ALA A 251 6.04 -12.89 5.14
C ALA A 251 5.08 -12.43 4.03
N ILE A 252 5.05 -13.16 2.91
CA ILE A 252 4.12 -12.92 1.80
C ILE A 252 3.12 -14.08 1.73
N GLY A 253 1.85 -13.84 2.08
CA GLY A 253 0.78 -14.82 1.98
C GLY A 253 0.92 -16.05 2.90
N VAL A 254 1.94 -16.10 3.74
CA VAL A 254 2.19 -17.21 4.69
C VAL A 254 1.96 -16.75 6.13
N GLY A 255 1.45 -17.66 6.96
CA GLY A 255 1.27 -17.44 8.38
C GLY A 255 2.52 -17.69 9.20
N PRO A 256 2.45 -17.49 10.52
CA PRO A 256 3.61 -17.50 11.40
C PRO A 256 4.33 -18.84 11.45
N ARG A 257 3.69 -19.95 11.06
CA ARG A 257 4.27 -21.31 11.02
C ARG A 257 4.36 -21.85 9.60
N GLY A 258 4.26 -20.98 8.58
CA GLY A 258 4.29 -21.37 7.17
C GLY A 258 2.95 -21.88 6.63
N GLU A 259 1.84 -21.71 7.36
CA GLU A 259 0.51 -21.98 6.83
C GLU A 259 0.21 -21.06 5.64
N ARG A 260 -0.52 -21.58 4.64
CA ARG A 260 -0.82 -20.86 3.39
C ARG A 260 -2.33 -20.62 3.28
N PRO A 261 -2.89 -19.62 3.98
CA PRO A 261 -4.31 -19.29 3.84
C PRO A 261 -4.60 -18.82 2.41
N LYS A 262 -5.79 -19.13 1.91
CA LYS A 262 -6.23 -18.55 0.64
C LYS A 262 -6.42 -17.05 0.81
N THR A 263 -5.76 -16.28 -0.06
CA THR A 263 -6.03 -14.85 -0.16
C THR A 263 -7.42 -14.59 -0.74
N ILE A 264 -7.93 -13.37 -0.57
CA ILE A 264 -9.21 -12.96 -1.17
C ILE A 264 -9.22 -13.13 -2.70
N ALA A 265 -8.09 -12.90 -3.38
CA ALA A 265 -7.98 -13.12 -4.82
C ALA A 265 -8.14 -14.60 -5.21
N HIS A 266 -7.57 -15.52 -4.41
CA HIS A 266 -7.79 -16.95 -4.61
C HIS A 266 -9.26 -17.32 -4.41
N LEU A 267 -9.88 -16.82 -3.33
CA LEU A 267 -11.29 -17.08 -3.05
C LEU A 267 -12.20 -16.53 -4.16
N ALA A 268 -11.90 -15.34 -4.68
CA ALA A 268 -12.63 -14.74 -5.80
C ALA A 268 -12.54 -15.64 -7.05
N GLN A 269 -11.32 -16.06 -7.42
CA GLN A 269 -11.10 -16.92 -8.58
C GLN A 269 -11.79 -18.29 -8.45
N GLU A 270 -11.83 -18.87 -7.24
CA GLU A 270 -12.57 -20.11 -6.96
C GLU A 270 -14.08 -19.95 -7.13
N GLN A 271 -14.61 -18.74 -6.96
CA GLN A 271 -16.02 -18.41 -7.19
C GLN A 271 -16.29 -17.94 -8.64
N GLY A 272 -15.30 -18.01 -9.53
CA GLY A 272 -15.42 -17.64 -10.95
C GLY A 272 -15.22 -16.16 -11.24
N TYR A 273 -14.79 -15.36 -10.27
CA TYR A 273 -14.35 -13.98 -10.49
C TYR A 273 -12.98 -13.97 -11.17
N VAL A 274 -12.62 -12.84 -11.79
CA VAL A 274 -11.23 -12.55 -12.19
C VAL A 274 -10.58 -11.62 -11.18
N ALA A 275 -9.26 -11.70 -11.03
CA ALA A 275 -8.53 -10.92 -10.02
C ALA A 275 -7.34 -10.18 -10.62
N GLY A 276 -7.08 -8.97 -10.16
CA GLY A 276 -5.91 -8.21 -10.58
C GLY A 276 -5.24 -7.37 -9.49
N ALA A 277 -4.00 -6.98 -9.76
CA ALA A 277 -3.21 -6.09 -8.92
C ALA A 277 -2.54 -5.01 -9.79
N VAL A 278 -2.64 -3.76 -9.33
CA VAL A 278 -2.03 -2.57 -9.92
C VAL A 278 -1.17 -1.89 -8.87
N THR A 279 0.04 -1.45 -9.20
CA THR A 279 0.94 -0.77 -8.26
C THR A 279 1.83 0.27 -8.95
N SER A 280 2.21 1.33 -8.22
CA SER A 280 3.24 2.30 -8.65
C SER A 280 4.69 1.81 -8.42
N VAL A 281 4.89 0.71 -7.69
CA VAL A 281 6.20 0.13 -7.34
C VAL A 281 6.39 -1.24 -8.03
N PRO A 282 7.50 -1.99 -7.84
CA PRO A 282 7.70 -3.26 -8.53
C PRO A 282 6.53 -4.23 -8.36
N ILE A 283 6.16 -4.98 -9.41
CA ILE A 283 5.03 -5.93 -9.36
C ILE A 283 5.14 -6.95 -8.23
N SER A 284 6.35 -7.32 -7.85
CA SER A 284 6.66 -8.27 -6.77
C SER A 284 6.90 -7.59 -5.42
N HIS A 285 6.64 -6.29 -5.29
CA HIS A 285 6.69 -5.60 -3.99
C HIS A 285 5.65 -6.19 -3.04
N ALA A 286 5.84 -5.99 -1.74
CA ALA A 286 5.15 -6.75 -0.71
C ALA A 286 3.62 -6.67 -0.76
N THR A 287 3.05 -5.48 -0.98
CA THR A 287 1.60 -5.28 -1.04
C THR A 287 0.94 -6.00 -2.23
N PRO A 288 1.38 -5.80 -3.50
CA PRO A 288 0.80 -6.52 -4.63
C PRO A 288 1.13 -8.01 -4.59
N ALA A 289 2.31 -8.39 -4.10
CA ALA A 289 2.68 -9.77 -3.89
C ALA A 289 1.72 -10.49 -2.94
N SER A 290 1.38 -9.87 -1.80
CA SER A 290 0.50 -10.47 -0.79
C SER A 290 -0.94 -10.65 -1.26
N ALA A 291 -1.34 -10.03 -2.37
CA ALA A 291 -2.62 -10.32 -3.00
C ALA A 291 -2.72 -11.78 -3.49
N TYR A 292 -1.58 -12.41 -3.84
CA TYR A 292 -1.61 -13.68 -4.58
C TYR A 292 -0.47 -14.66 -4.30
N ALA A 293 0.76 -14.20 -4.11
CA ALA A 293 1.92 -15.06 -3.96
C ALA A 293 2.03 -15.68 -2.56
N TYR A 294 2.80 -16.76 -2.46
CA TYR A 294 3.25 -17.30 -1.19
C TYR A 294 4.77 -17.31 -1.16
N ASN A 295 5.36 -16.61 -0.22
CA ASN A 295 6.81 -16.68 0.01
C ASN A 295 7.13 -16.40 1.48
N VAL A 296 8.06 -17.16 2.04
CA VAL A 296 8.52 -16.94 3.42
C VAL A 296 9.33 -15.65 3.58
N SER A 297 9.71 -15.00 2.48
CA SER A 297 10.46 -13.73 2.46
C SER A 297 9.99 -12.82 1.32
N ARG A 298 9.69 -11.55 1.64
CA ARG A 298 9.37 -10.50 0.66
C ARG A 298 10.51 -10.18 -0.30
N ASN A 299 11.73 -10.60 0.02
CA ASN A 299 12.90 -10.31 -0.80
C ASN A 299 13.04 -11.24 -2.00
N ASP A 300 12.31 -12.35 -2.06
CA ASP A 300 12.41 -13.37 -3.12
C ASP A 300 11.61 -13.00 -4.38
N TYR A 301 11.94 -11.84 -4.94
CA TYR A 301 11.13 -11.12 -5.92
C TYR A 301 10.81 -11.93 -7.20
N GLN A 302 11.77 -12.64 -7.78
CA GLN A 302 11.52 -13.39 -9.01
C GLN A 302 10.54 -14.55 -8.77
N ASP A 303 10.62 -15.24 -7.63
CA ASP A 303 9.68 -16.30 -7.28
C ASP A 303 8.30 -15.79 -6.94
N ILE A 304 8.22 -14.63 -6.28
CA ILE A 304 6.97 -13.91 -6.08
C ILE A 304 6.32 -13.57 -7.43
N SER A 305 7.09 -13.02 -8.38
CA SER A 305 6.60 -12.74 -9.74
C SER A 305 6.12 -14.01 -10.46
N ARG A 306 6.83 -15.13 -10.30
CA ARG A 306 6.43 -16.44 -10.87
C ARG A 306 5.06 -16.87 -10.33
N ASP A 307 4.86 -16.79 -9.01
CA ASP A 307 3.56 -17.09 -8.39
C ASP A 307 2.43 -16.19 -8.92
N MET A 308 2.66 -14.88 -8.99
CA MET A 308 1.68 -13.91 -9.48
C MET A 308 1.29 -14.15 -10.95
N LEU A 309 2.22 -14.65 -11.77
CA LEU A 309 2.02 -14.91 -13.19
C LEU A 309 1.64 -16.37 -13.51
N GLY A 310 1.54 -17.23 -12.49
CA GLY A 310 1.18 -18.63 -12.63
C GLY A 310 2.27 -19.49 -13.30
N LEU A 311 3.54 -19.18 -13.01
CA LEU A 311 4.72 -19.97 -13.36
C LEU A 311 5.18 -20.80 -12.15
N PRO A 312 5.95 -21.89 -12.36
CA PRO A 312 6.60 -22.60 -11.26
C PRO A 312 7.50 -21.68 -10.45
N SER A 313 7.40 -21.72 -9.13
CA SER A 313 8.24 -20.98 -8.18
C SER A 313 8.83 -21.93 -7.14
N ALA A 314 9.72 -21.43 -6.29
CA ALA A 314 10.23 -22.17 -5.13
C ALA A 314 9.10 -22.65 -4.20
N SER A 315 8.02 -21.86 -4.05
CA SER A 315 6.86 -22.20 -3.23
C SER A 315 5.88 -23.15 -3.92
N ASN A 316 5.87 -23.18 -5.25
CA ASN A 316 4.94 -23.94 -6.07
C ASN A 316 5.64 -24.59 -7.28
N PRO A 317 6.62 -25.50 -7.05
CA PRO A 317 7.48 -25.99 -8.13
C PRO A 317 6.78 -26.97 -9.07
N GLU A 318 5.86 -27.79 -8.55
CA GLU A 318 5.20 -28.85 -9.32
C GLU A 318 3.82 -28.42 -9.83
N THR A 319 3.07 -27.69 -9.01
CA THR A 319 1.72 -27.20 -9.33
C THR A 319 1.70 -25.69 -9.17
N PRO A 320 2.06 -24.94 -10.23
CA PRO A 320 2.01 -23.49 -10.22
C PRO A 320 0.62 -22.97 -9.83
N LEU A 321 0.59 -21.80 -9.21
CA LEU A 321 -0.68 -21.11 -8.98
C LEU A 321 -1.36 -20.77 -10.32
N ARG A 322 -2.65 -20.47 -10.28
CA ARG A 322 -3.39 -20.05 -11.48
C ARG A 322 -2.83 -18.76 -12.07
N GLY A 323 -2.27 -17.88 -11.25
CA GLY A 323 -1.85 -16.52 -11.60
C GLY A 323 -3.02 -15.52 -11.59
N LEU A 324 -2.70 -14.24 -11.42
CA LEU A 324 -3.64 -13.12 -11.54
C LEU A 324 -4.05 -12.91 -13.01
N ASP A 325 -5.26 -12.40 -13.23
CA ASP A 325 -5.78 -12.11 -14.57
C ASP A 325 -5.24 -10.76 -15.10
N VAL A 326 -4.91 -9.84 -14.20
CA VAL A 326 -4.23 -8.59 -14.53
C VAL A 326 -3.12 -8.33 -13.52
N VAL A 327 -1.91 -8.04 -14.00
CA VAL A 327 -0.80 -7.54 -13.18
C VAL A 327 -0.24 -6.31 -13.88
N ILE A 328 -0.28 -5.15 -13.24
CA ILE A 328 0.29 -3.92 -13.80
C ILE A 328 1.14 -3.25 -12.73
N GLY A 329 2.40 -2.97 -13.05
CA GLY A 329 3.26 -2.26 -12.12
C GLY A 329 4.63 -1.97 -12.66
N ALA A 330 5.55 -1.68 -11.75
CA ALA A 330 6.89 -1.24 -12.10
C ALA A 330 7.94 -2.36 -11.98
N GLY A 331 9.23 -2.00 -11.97
CA GLY A 331 10.38 -2.89 -11.86
C GLY A 331 11.17 -3.07 -13.16
N HIS A 332 10.65 -2.58 -14.29
CA HIS A 332 11.32 -2.67 -15.59
C HIS A 332 12.68 -1.97 -15.57
N GLY A 333 13.68 -2.61 -16.19
CA GLY A 333 15.02 -2.02 -16.37
C GLY A 333 15.88 -1.96 -15.10
N VAL A 334 15.49 -2.60 -14.00
CA VAL A 334 16.30 -2.71 -12.78
C VAL A 334 17.10 -4.00 -12.81
N ASN A 335 18.38 -3.89 -13.17
CA ASN A 335 19.27 -5.03 -13.27
C ASN A 335 20.08 -5.23 -11.99
N ASP A 336 20.09 -6.46 -11.48
CA ASP A 336 20.96 -6.91 -10.40
C ASP A 336 21.60 -8.25 -10.79
N PRO A 337 22.92 -8.31 -11.06
CA PRO A 337 23.55 -9.57 -11.46
C PRO A 337 23.60 -10.60 -10.32
N SER A 338 23.44 -10.18 -9.07
CA SER A 338 23.44 -11.10 -7.92
C SER A 338 22.68 -10.52 -6.72
N ASP A 339 21.48 -11.05 -6.45
CA ASP A 339 20.70 -10.67 -5.28
C ASP A 339 20.68 -11.82 -4.26
N LYS A 340 21.44 -11.68 -3.17
CA LYS A 340 21.52 -12.69 -2.10
C LYS A 340 20.26 -12.74 -1.22
N GLY A 341 19.34 -11.79 -1.38
CA GLY A 341 18.05 -11.82 -0.69
C GLY A 341 17.06 -12.81 -1.32
N GLN A 342 17.34 -13.27 -2.54
CA GLN A 342 16.51 -14.20 -3.31
C GLN A 342 16.99 -15.65 -3.17
N GLY A 343 16.15 -16.59 -3.58
CA GLY A 343 16.48 -18.01 -3.63
C GLY A 343 17.63 -18.36 -4.58
N GLU A 344 18.16 -19.58 -4.46
CA GLU A 344 19.22 -20.15 -5.30
C GLU A 344 18.83 -20.26 -6.77
N ASN A 345 17.53 -20.23 -7.07
CA ASN A 345 16.97 -20.19 -8.43
C ASN A 345 16.83 -18.76 -9.00
N TYR A 346 17.39 -17.74 -8.34
CA TYR A 346 17.53 -16.40 -8.90
C TYR A 346 18.28 -16.44 -10.23
N VAL A 347 17.73 -15.75 -11.23
CA VAL A 347 18.34 -15.61 -12.56
C VAL A 347 18.94 -14.21 -12.69
N SER A 348 20.24 -14.14 -12.93
CA SER A 348 20.95 -12.88 -13.19
C SER A 348 20.27 -12.08 -14.30
N GLY A 349 20.05 -10.79 -14.08
CA GLY A 349 19.35 -9.92 -15.02
C GLY A 349 18.46 -8.94 -14.26
N ASN A 350 17.20 -8.81 -14.68
CA ASN A 350 16.24 -8.00 -13.96
C ASN A 350 15.93 -8.59 -12.56
N LYS A 351 15.99 -7.72 -11.54
CA LYS A 351 15.82 -8.09 -10.13
C LYS A 351 14.43 -8.65 -9.80
N TYR A 352 13.39 -8.12 -10.44
CA TYR A 352 12.00 -8.33 -10.06
C TYR A 352 11.29 -9.36 -10.94
N LEU A 353 11.62 -9.43 -12.23
CA LEU A 353 11.03 -10.39 -13.16
C LEU A 353 12.08 -10.82 -14.19
N ALA A 354 12.47 -12.10 -14.17
CA ALA A 354 13.46 -12.62 -15.10
C ALA A 354 12.97 -12.51 -16.56
N ASP A 355 13.86 -12.12 -17.48
CA ASP A 355 13.53 -11.91 -18.89
C ASP A 355 12.89 -13.14 -19.55
N ASP A 356 13.36 -14.34 -19.20
CA ASP A 356 12.80 -15.57 -19.75
C ASP A 356 11.41 -15.88 -19.19
N ASP A 357 11.11 -15.46 -17.96
CA ASP A 357 9.78 -15.60 -17.39
C ASP A 357 8.81 -14.60 -18.05
N LEU A 358 9.25 -13.36 -18.30
CA LEU A 358 8.50 -12.37 -19.09
C LEU A 358 8.18 -12.88 -20.50
N LYS A 359 9.15 -13.51 -21.19
CA LYS A 359 8.91 -14.10 -22.52
C LYS A 359 7.89 -15.25 -22.45
N LYS A 360 8.02 -16.16 -21.47
CA LYS A 360 7.14 -17.34 -21.31
C LYS A 360 5.68 -16.97 -21.10
N VAL A 361 5.41 -15.89 -20.37
CA VAL A 361 4.03 -15.49 -20.05
C VAL A 361 3.34 -14.76 -21.20
N ASN A 362 4.10 -14.22 -22.16
CA ASN A 362 3.57 -13.47 -23.30
C ASN A 362 2.83 -14.40 -24.29
N VAL A 363 1.61 -14.02 -24.68
CA VAL A 363 0.79 -14.71 -25.70
C VAL A 363 1.53 -14.87 -27.04
N GLU A 364 2.43 -13.95 -27.40
CA GLU A 364 3.25 -14.04 -28.61
C GLU A 364 4.18 -15.27 -28.59
N ASN A 365 4.51 -15.78 -27.40
CA ASN A 365 5.32 -16.98 -27.20
C ASN A 365 4.49 -18.18 -26.69
N GLY A 366 3.15 -18.14 -26.83
CA GLY A 366 2.25 -19.19 -26.36
C GLY A 366 1.88 -19.10 -24.87
N GLY A 367 2.20 -17.99 -24.21
CA GLY A 367 1.76 -17.68 -22.85
C GLY A 367 0.31 -17.22 -22.76
N LYS A 368 -0.06 -16.63 -21.61
CA LYS A 368 -1.45 -16.25 -21.27
C LYS A 368 -1.70 -14.74 -21.24
N TYR A 369 -0.65 -13.93 -21.29
CA TYR A 369 -0.70 -12.50 -21.06
C TYR A 369 -0.42 -11.73 -22.34
N VAL A 370 -1.30 -10.80 -22.70
CA VAL A 370 -0.91 -9.67 -23.54
C VAL A 370 0.03 -8.82 -22.70
N VAL A 371 1.24 -8.59 -23.21
CA VAL A 371 2.30 -7.90 -22.48
C VAL A 371 2.46 -6.49 -23.01
N ALA A 372 2.41 -5.51 -22.11
CA ALA A 372 2.81 -4.13 -22.35
C ALA A 372 4.03 -3.82 -21.50
N THR A 373 5.12 -3.37 -22.11
CA THR A 373 6.31 -2.92 -21.40
C THR A 373 6.65 -1.49 -21.74
N ARG A 374 7.37 -0.81 -20.85
CA ARG A 374 8.03 0.46 -21.19
C ARG A 374 8.82 0.29 -22.49
N THR A 375 8.56 1.15 -23.47
CA THR A 375 9.11 1.03 -24.82
C THR A 375 9.73 2.36 -25.24
N THR A 376 10.99 2.33 -25.67
CA THR A 376 11.73 3.56 -26.02
C THR A 376 11.01 4.35 -27.11
N GLY A 377 10.74 5.63 -26.83
CA GLY A 377 10.09 6.57 -27.74
C GLY A 377 8.58 6.40 -27.91
N ALA A 378 7.94 5.49 -27.15
CA ALA A 378 6.51 5.28 -27.18
C ALA A 378 5.84 5.83 -25.91
N ASP A 379 4.67 6.43 -26.06
CA ASP A 379 3.85 6.88 -24.94
C ASP A 379 3.35 5.66 -24.13
N GLY A 380 3.76 5.56 -22.86
CA GLY A 380 3.48 4.41 -22.00
C GLY A 380 1.99 4.21 -21.73
N LYS A 381 1.22 5.29 -21.67
CA LYS A 381 -0.25 5.23 -21.55
C LYS A 381 -0.87 4.62 -22.80
N GLN A 382 -0.43 5.03 -23.98
CA GLN A 382 -0.96 4.50 -25.23
C GLN A 382 -0.59 3.02 -25.42
N VAL A 383 0.65 2.65 -25.08
CA VAL A 383 1.11 1.25 -25.11
C VAL A 383 0.24 0.38 -24.19
N LEU A 384 0.02 0.82 -22.95
CA LEU A 384 -0.80 0.06 -21.99
C LEU A 384 -2.27 -0.02 -22.41
N ALA A 385 -2.86 1.09 -22.86
CA ALA A 385 -4.25 1.11 -23.31
C ALA A 385 -4.49 0.19 -24.51
N ALA A 386 -3.57 0.16 -25.48
CA ALA A 386 -3.66 -0.74 -26.62
C ALA A 386 -3.62 -2.22 -26.21
N ALA A 387 -2.73 -2.58 -25.28
CA ALA A 387 -2.63 -3.93 -24.75
C ALA A 387 -3.87 -4.33 -23.93
N ALA A 388 -4.41 -3.42 -23.12
CA ALA A 388 -5.63 -3.65 -22.36
C ALA A 388 -6.84 -3.89 -23.28
N ALA A 389 -7.00 -3.08 -24.33
CA ALA A 389 -8.07 -3.26 -25.31
C ALA A 389 -7.96 -4.61 -26.03
N GLU A 390 -6.74 -5.03 -26.40
CA GLU A 390 -6.51 -6.34 -27.02
C GLU A 390 -6.77 -7.50 -26.05
N ALA A 391 -6.30 -7.42 -24.80
CA ALA A 391 -6.58 -8.42 -23.77
C ALA A 391 -8.09 -8.57 -23.52
N ALA A 392 -8.80 -7.45 -23.36
CA ALA A 392 -10.24 -7.41 -23.17
C ALA A 392 -11.01 -8.00 -24.37
N LYS A 393 -10.57 -7.72 -25.60
CA LYS A 393 -11.19 -8.23 -26.82
C LYS A 393 -10.95 -9.73 -27.03
N SER A 394 -9.74 -10.20 -26.73
CA SER A 394 -9.31 -11.58 -26.96
C SER A 394 -9.63 -12.53 -25.79
N GLY A 395 -10.06 -11.99 -24.64
CA GLY A 395 -10.29 -12.77 -23.42
C GLY A 395 -8.99 -13.28 -22.77
N GLN A 396 -7.85 -12.65 -23.09
CA GLN A 396 -6.54 -12.97 -22.53
C GLN A 396 -6.26 -12.14 -21.26
N ARG A 397 -5.22 -12.53 -20.52
CA ARG A 397 -4.76 -11.77 -19.35
C ARG A 397 -3.91 -10.58 -19.76
N LEU A 398 -3.66 -9.65 -18.85
CA LEU A 398 -2.82 -8.47 -19.08
C LEU A 398 -1.65 -8.41 -18.11
N LEU A 399 -0.44 -8.24 -18.64
CA LEU A 399 0.76 -7.88 -17.87
C LEU A 399 1.28 -6.52 -18.36
N GLY A 400 1.21 -5.50 -17.52
CA GLY A 400 1.86 -4.21 -17.74
C GLY A 400 3.13 -4.10 -16.88
N TYR A 401 4.30 -3.96 -17.50
CA TYR A 401 5.58 -3.94 -16.81
C TYR A 401 6.41 -2.70 -17.19
N PHE A 402 6.32 -1.69 -16.34
CA PHE A 402 6.85 -0.35 -16.55
C PHE A 402 7.88 0.01 -15.46
N GLY A 403 8.25 1.29 -15.35
CA GLY A 403 9.13 1.82 -14.32
C GLY A 403 10.35 2.56 -14.89
N VAL A 404 10.97 3.34 -14.01
CA VAL A 404 12.25 3.99 -14.28
C VAL A 404 13.37 2.96 -14.08
N GLY A 405 14.11 2.67 -15.16
CA GLY A 405 15.25 1.76 -15.12
C GLY A 405 16.51 2.42 -14.55
N GLY A 406 17.54 1.61 -14.24
CA GLY A 406 18.83 2.11 -13.75
C GLY A 406 19.13 1.73 -12.30
N GLY A 407 20.11 2.41 -11.69
CA GLY A 407 20.52 2.19 -10.29
C GLY A 407 20.41 3.47 -9.46
N GLY A 408 20.16 3.34 -8.15
CA GLY A 408 20.00 4.46 -7.22
C GLY A 408 18.57 4.60 -6.70
N ASP A 409 18.28 5.73 -6.05
CA ASP A 409 17.04 5.99 -5.31
C ASP A 409 15.80 6.20 -6.23
N ALA A 410 16.00 6.24 -7.56
CA ALA A 410 14.96 6.49 -8.58
C ALA A 410 14.57 5.25 -9.40
N ALA A 411 15.06 4.06 -9.05
CA ALA A 411 14.94 2.86 -9.87
C ALA A 411 13.81 1.93 -9.43
N GLY A 412 13.05 1.42 -10.39
CA GLY A 412 12.07 0.34 -10.19
C GLY A 412 10.66 0.78 -9.83
N HIS A 413 10.37 2.07 -9.76
CA HIS A 413 9.05 2.62 -9.51
C HIS A 413 8.62 3.55 -10.66
N LEU A 414 7.35 3.98 -10.63
CA LEU A 414 6.88 5.08 -11.48
C LEU A 414 7.49 6.42 -11.04
N PRO A 415 7.67 7.40 -11.95
CA PRO A 415 8.15 8.71 -11.56
C PRO A 415 7.32 9.36 -10.43
N PHE A 416 8.00 9.76 -9.35
CA PHE A 416 7.42 10.53 -8.24
C PHE A 416 6.84 11.85 -8.74
N CYS A 417 5.56 12.04 -8.49
CA CYS A 417 4.94 13.36 -8.58
C CYS A 417 5.31 14.17 -7.33
N SER A 418 5.67 15.45 -7.51
CA SER A 418 5.69 16.43 -6.41
C SER A 418 4.26 16.82 -6.03
N ALA A 419 4.10 17.61 -4.97
CA ALA A 419 2.80 18.15 -4.58
C ALA A 419 2.20 19.12 -5.63
N GLU A 420 3.03 19.76 -6.46
CA GLU A 420 2.60 20.59 -7.59
C GLU A 420 2.28 19.77 -8.85
N GLY A 421 2.61 18.48 -8.86
CA GLY A 421 2.33 17.58 -9.97
C GLY A 421 3.38 17.61 -11.09
N ASP A 422 4.53 18.25 -10.88
CA ASP A 422 5.52 18.56 -11.93
C ASP A 422 6.70 17.57 -12.04
N PHE A 423 6.65 16.49 -11.25
CA PHE A 423 7.68 15.44 -11.17
C PHE A 423 9.08 15.94 -10.78
N HIS A 424 9.17 17.04 -10.03
CA HIS A 424 10.40 17.54 -9.42
C HIS A 424 10.32 17.47 -7.89
N PRO A 425 10.33 16.26 -7.30
CA PRO A 425 10.25 16.13 -5.85
C PRO A 425 11.44 16.80 -5.16
N GLY A 426 11.20 17.45 -4.02
CA GLY A 426 12.25 17.99 -3.15
C GLY A 426 13.22 16.94 -2.63
N LEU A 427 14.24 17.37 -1.88
CA LEU A 427 15.25 16.47 -1.33
C LEU A 427 14.67 15.51 -0.27
N GLY A 428 15.16 14.27 -0.25
CA GLY A 428 14.98 13.34 0.87
C GLY A 428 16.17 13.32 1.83
N VAL A 429 16.11 12.49 2.88
CA VAL A 429 17.19 12.32 3.88
C VAL A 429 18.52 11.84 3.29
N SER A 430 18.51 11.18 2.13
CA SER A 430 19.72 10.82 1.39
C SER A 430 20.44 12.03 0.78
N LYS A 431 19.77 13.19 0.72
CA LYS A 431 20.23 14.44 0.07
C LYS A 431 20.55 14.27 -1.42
N LYS A 432 20.04 13.22 -2.05
CA LYS A 432 20.13 13.02 -3.49
C LYS A 432 18.89 13.60 -4.14
N LEU A 433 19.10 14.36 -5.20
CA LEU A 433 18.01 14.80 -6.07
C LEU A 433 17.52 13.61 -6.90
N ILE A 434 16.20 13.48 -7.01
CA ILE A 434 15.57 12.61 -7.99
C ILE A 434 15.28 13.47 -9.22
N ALA A 435 15.83 13.07 -10.36
CA ALA A 435 15.62 13.74 -11.64
C ALA A 435 15.18 12.71 -12.66
N TYR A 436 14.22 13.08 -13.50
CA TYR A 436 13.69 12.23 -14.55
C TYR A 436 14.09 12.77 -15.91
N GLU A 437 14.51 11.86 -16.80
CA GLU A 437 14.62 12.21 -18.20
C GLU A 437 13.22 12.36 -18.81
N PRO A 438 13.03 13.15 -19.88
CA PRO A 438 11.73 13.28 -20.55
C PRO A 438 11.11 11.93 -20.96
N ALA A 439 11.96 10.93 -21.26
CA ALA A 439 11.55 9.57 -21.56
C ALA A 439 10.96 8.85 -20.33
N ASP A 440 11.47 9.10 -19.12
CA ASP A 440 10.91 8.49 -17.90
C ASP A 440 9.48 8.97 -17.64
N LEU A 441 9.17 10.22 -17.99
CA LEU A 441 7.84 10.79 -17.82
C LEU A 441 6.86 10.36 -18.91
N THR A 442 7.34 10.19 -20.16
CA THR A 442 6.46 9.89 -21.30
C THR A 442 6.27 8.40 -21.56
N GLU A 443 7.28 7.57 -21.30
CA GLU A 443 7.24 6.12 -21.58
C GLU A 443 6.61 5.29 -20.45
N ASN A 444 6.26 5.93 -19.32
CA ASN A 444 5.56 5.31 -18.21
C ASN A 444 4.09 5.80 -18.16
N PRO A 445 3.12 4.90 -17.97
CA PRO A 445 1.75 5.31 -17.65
C PRO A 445 1.68 5.80 -16.21
N SER A 446 0.68 6.63 -15.91
CA SER A 446 0.35 7.01 -14.53
C SER A 446 -0.42 5.88 -13.80
N LEU A 447 -0.46 5.91 -12.47
CA LEU A 447 -1.24 4.96 -11.67
C LEU A 447 -2.74 4.96 -12.05
N VAL A 448 -3.27 6.13 -12.42
CA VAL A 448 -4.66 6.25 -12.88
C VAL A 448 -4.87 5.63 -14.27
N ASP A 449 -3.89 5.72 -15.18
CA ASP A 449 -3.96 5.04 -16.48
C ASP A 449 -3.88 3.51 -16.29
N MET A 450 -3.00 3.04 -15.39
CA MET A 450 -2.91 1.61 -15.04
C MET A 450 -4.21 1.07 -14.44
N THR A 451 -4.83 1.84 -13.53
CA THR A 451 -6.11 1.47 -12.90
C THR A 451 -7.22 1.33 -13.94
N ARG A 452 -7.31 2.26 -14.90
CA ARG A 452 -8.29 2.19 -15.99
C ARG A 452 -8.07 0.97 -16.89
N ALA A 453 -6.83 0.70 -17.26
CA ALA A 453 -6.47 -0.48 -18.06
C ALA A 453 -6.84 -1.80 -17.37
N ALA A 454 -6.60 -1.90 -16.06
CA ALA A 454 -6.98 -3.09 -15.29
C ALA A 454 -8.50 -3.30 -15.27
N ILE A 455 -9.27 -2.23 -15.00
CA ILE A 455 -10.73 -2.29 -14.99
C ILE A 455 -11.27 -2.64 -16.38
N GLU A 456 -10.69 -2.12 -17.46
CA GLU A 456 -11.11 -2.43 -18.83
C GLU A 456 -11.07 -3.94 -19.13
N VAL A 457 -10.02 -4.62 -18.67
CA VAL A 457 -9.86 -6.08 -18.84
C VAL A 457 -10.76 -6.85 -17.87
N LEU A 458 -10.68 -6.54 -16.57
CA LEU A 458 -11.37 -7.31 -15.52
C LEU A 458 -12.90 -7.20 -15.62
N SER A 459 -13.41 -6.04 -16.03
CA SER A 459 -14.87 -5.80 -16.16
C SER A 459 -15.54 -6.62 -17.27
N LYS A 460 -14.78 -7.33 -18.11
CA LYS A 460 -15.34 -8.23 -19.13
C LYS A 460 -15.87 -9.54 -18.56
N ASN A 461 -15.56 -9.86 -17.31
CA ASN A 461 -16.05 -11.07 -16.67
C ASN A 461 -17.46 -10.84 -16.08
N ASP A 462 -18.48 -11.49 -16.64
CA ASP A 462 -19.88 -11.35 -16.20
C ASP A 462 -20.11 -11.72 -14.72
N LYS A 463 -19.25 -12.59 -14.16
CA LYS A 463 -19.34 -13.00 -12.76
C LYS A 463 -18.86 -11.89 -11.80
N GLY A 464 -18.01 -10.99 -12.26
CA GLY A 464 -17.40 -9.93 -11.46
C GLY A 464 -15.88 -10.05 -11.32
N PHE A 465 -15.28 -9.10 -10.61
CA PHE A 465 -13.84 -9.07 -10.36
C PHE A 465 -13.46 -8.52 -8.99
N TRP A 466 -12.25 -8.87 -8.57
CA TRP A 466 -11.54 -8.25 -7.45
C TRP A 466 -10.29 -7.51 -7.97
N LEU A 467 -10.04 -6.30 -7.46
CA LEU A 467 -8.91 -5.47 -7.88
C LEU A 467 -8.23 -4.82 -6.68
N LEU A 468 -6.93 -5.05 -6.54
CA LEU A 468 -6.03 -4.23 -5.73
C LEU A 468 -5.43 -3.11 -6.58
N VAL A 469 -5.43 -1.88 -6.05
CA VAL A 469 -4.61 -0.76 -6.54
C VAL A 469 -3.75 -0.24 -5.40
N GLU A 470 -2.45 -0.10 -5.64
CA GLU A 470 -1.49 0.38 -4.65
C GLU A 470 -0.83 1.68 -5.12
N SER A 471 -0.85 2.70 -4.27
CA SER A 471 0.10 3.82 -4.33
C SER A 471 1.25 3.52 -3.37
N GLY A 472 2.21 2.72 -3.84
CA GLY A 472 3.32 2.22 -3.02
C GLY A 472 4.43 3.25 -2.78
N ASP A 473 4.46 4.27 -3.63
CA ASP A 473 5.40 5.38 -3.61
C ASP A 473 5.18 6.34 -2.42
N VAL A 474 4.00 6.34 -1.77
CA VAL A 474 3.79 7.10 -0.54
C VAL A 474 4.76 6.66 0.57
N ASP A 475 4.93 5.34 0.72
CA ASP A 475 5.85 4.75 1.70
C ASP A 475 7.31 5.13 1.41
N TRP A 476 7.71 5.06 0.15
CA TRP A 476 9.08 5.37 -0.25
C TRP A 476 9.40 6.86 -0.06
N ALA A 477 8.44 7.75 -0.34
CA ALA A 477 8.55 9.17 -0.02
C ALA A 477 8.64 9.40 1.50
N ASN A 478 7.86 8.67 2.29
CA ASN A 478 7.89 8.78 3.75
C ASN A 478 9.17 8.20 4.37
N HIS A 479 9.75 7.13 3.83
CA HIS A 479 11.07 6.63 4.21
C HIS A 479 12.18 7.66 3.91
N ALA A 480 12.02 8.41 2.82
CA ALA A 480 12.89 9.52 2.47
C ALA A 480 12.63 10.77 3.34
N ASN A 481 11.64 10.74 4.23
CA ASN A 481 11.05 11.89 4.94
C ASN A 481 10.87 13.08 3.99
N ASN A 482 10.22 12.82 2.87
CA ASN A 482 9.99 13.78 1.80
C ASN A 482 8.51 14.15 1.75
N LEU A 483 8.14 15.25 2.39
CA LEU A 483 6.76 15.73 2.48
C LEU A 483 6.18 16.06 1.11
N ASP A 484 6.97 16.70 0.26
CA ASP A 484 6.56 17.11 -1.09
C ASP A 484 6.21 15.89 -1.97
N ALA A 485 7.12 14.91 -2.04
CA ALA A 485 6.87 13.66 -2.75
C ALA A 485 5.73 12.85 -2.12
N SER A 486 5.60 12.87 -0.78
CA SER A 486 4.55 12.15 -0.05
C SER A 486 3.16 12.69 -0.40
N VAL A 487 2.99 14.01 -0.42
CA VAL A 487 1.74 14.66 -0.86
C VAL A 487 1.45 14.36 -2.34
N GLY A 488 2.45 14.44 -3.21
CA GLY A 488 2.28 14.11 -4.62
C GLY A 488 1.85 12.66 -4.86
N ALA A 489 2.43 11.70 -4.13
CA ALA A 489 2.05 10.30 -4.19
C ALA A 489 0.62 10.05 -3.66
N VAL A 490 0.22 10.70 -2.56
CA VAL A 490 -1.19 10.65 -2.09
C VAL A 490 -2.14 11.17 -3.16
N ASN A 491 -1.81 12.27 -3.84
CA ASN A 491 -2.64 12.82 -4.91
C ASN A 491 -2.71 11.89 -6.14
N SER A 492 -1.61 11.19 -6.48
CA SER A 492 -1.58 10.16 -7.52
C SER A 492 -2.54 9.00 -7.20
N GLY A 493 -2.50 8.49 -5.97
CA GLY A 493 -3.43 7.46 -5.51
C GLY A 493 -4.89 7.95 -5.44
N ASP A 494 -5.14 9.18 -5.00
CA ASP A 494 -6.49 9.76 -4.95
C ASP A 494 -7.11 9.90 -6.36
N ALA A 495 -6.30 10.22 -7.37
CA ALA A 495 -6.73 10.20 -8.76
C ALA A 495 -7.12 8.79 -9.25
N ALA A 496 -6.44 7.73 -8.78
CA ALA A 496 -6.82 6.36 -9.05
C ALA A 496 -8.14 5.97 -8.34
N VAL A 497 -8.33 6.39 -7.08
CA VAL A 497 -9.62 6.22 -6.37
C VAL A 497 -10.74 6.91 -7.14
N LYS A 498 -10.51 8.13 -7.60
CA LYS A 498 -11.50 8.87 -8.40
C LYS A 498 -11.85 8.12 -9.69
N ALA A 499 -10.88 7.54 -10.38
CA ALA A 499 -11.15 6.75 -11.59
C ALA A 499 -12.00 5.49 -11.29
N ILE A 500 -11.79 4.84 -10.14
CA ILE A 500 -12.64 3.72 -9.70
C ILE A 500 -14.07 4.20 -9.47
N THR A 501 -14.25 5.28 -8.69
CA THR A 501 -15.60 5.79 -8.40
C THR A 501 -16.31 6.28 -9.66
N ASP A 502 -15.61 7.00 -10.55
CA ASP A 502 -16.16 7.45 -11.83
C ASP A 502 -16.60 6.25 -12.68
N TRP A 503 -15.82 5.16 -12.70
CA TRP A 503 -16.19 3.94 -13.42
C TRP A 503 -17.42 3.26 -12.82
N VAL A 504 -17.51 3.18 -11.47
CA VAL A 504 -18.67 2.58 -10.78
C VAL A 504 -19.93 3.36 -11.12
N GLU A 505 -19.90 4.69 -11.10
CA GLU A 505 -21.06 5.53 -11.45
C GLU A 505 -21.50 5.38 -12.92
N GLN A 506 -20.55 5.13 -13.82
CA GLN A 506 -20.83 5.02 -15.25
C GLN A 506 -21.23 3.62 -15.71
N ASN A 507 -20.74 2.57 -15.04
CA ASN A 507 -20.82 1.18 -15.53
C ASN A 507 -21.44 0.21 -14.52
N SER A 508 -21.72 0.65 -13.29
CA SER A 508 -22.17 -0.20 -12.18
C SER A 508 -23.03 0.62 -11.20
N ASN A 509 -23.02 0.27 -9.92
CA ASN A 509 -23.58 1.01 -8.78
C ASN A 509 -23.04 0.45 -7.45
N TRP A 510 -23.32 1.15 -6.34
CA TRP A 510 -22.88 0.79 -4.99
C TRP A 510 -23.65 -0.36 -4.32
N ASN A 511 -24.74 -0.86 -4.93
CA ASN A 511 -25.37 -2.12 -4.49
C ASN A 511 -24.61 -3.35 -5.01
N GLU A 512 -23.93 -3.23 -6.15
CA GLU A 512 -23.13 -4.31 -6.75
C GLU A 512 -21.62 -4.12 -6.54
N SER A 513 -21.17 -3.00 -5.98
CA SER A 513 -19.76 -2.65 -5.83
C SER A 513 -19.39 -2.31 -4.39
N VAL A 514 -18.18 -2.71 -3.98
CA VAL A 514 -17.55 -2.30 -2.73
C VAL A 514 -16.17 -1.74 -3.04
N LEU A 515 -15.84 -0.61 -2.44
CA LEU A 515 -14.50 -0.04 -2.46
C LEU A 515 -14.03 0.17 -1.02
N ILE A 516 -12.80 -0.25 -0.74
CA ILE A 516 -12.09 -0.01 0.51
C ILE A 516 -10.85 0.80 0.18
N VAL A 517 -10.62 1.90 0.90
CA VAL A 517 -9.42 2.73 0.79
C VAL A 517 -8.77 2.78 2.17
N THR A 518 -7.50 2.41 2.25
CA THR A 518 -6.74 2.42 3.51
C THR A 518 -5.23 2.47 3.24
N ALA A 519 -4.43 2.35 4.30
CA ALA A 519 -3.00 2.12 4.24
C ALA A 519 -2.68 0.79 4.95
N ASP A 520 -1.50 0.27 4.71
CA ASP A 520 -1.03 -0.96 5.32
C ASP A 520 -0.33 -0.70 6.68
N HIS A 521 0.31 0.47 6.83
CA HIS A 521 0.87 1.03 8.05
C HIS A 521 1.12 2.55 7.94
N GLY A 522 1.69 3.16 8.98
CA GLY A 522 2.02 4.59 9.04
C GLY A 522 3.52 4.84 9.20
N HIS A 523 3.97 6.10 9.16
CA HIS A 523 5.40 6.44 9.07
C HIS A 523 5.94 7.41 10.16
N TYR A 524 5.16 7.58 11.22
CA TYR A 524 5.45 8.42 12.37
C TYR A 524 5.74 9.90 12.10
N MET A 525 4.99 10.50 11.18
CA MET A 525 5.04 11.94 10.91
C MET A 525 4.18 12.71 11.93
N PHE A 526 4.61 13.92 12.29
CA PHE A 526 3.80 14.91 13.01
C PHE A 526 3.74 16.19 12.19
N LEU A 527 2.56 16.82 12.12
CA LEU A 527 2.41 18.20 11.64
C LEU A 527 2.41 19.12 12.86
N ASP A 528 3.49 19.86 13.07
CA ASP A 528 3.69 20.72 14.24
C ASP A 528 2.94 22.06 14.11
N LYS A 529 3.03 22.67 12.92
CA LYS A 529 2.33 23.91 12.56
C LYS A 529 1.68 23.76 11.19
N PRO A 530 0.55 23.04 11.09
CA PRO A 530 -0.10 22.71 9.82
C PRO A 530 -0.47 23.94 8.97
N GLU A 531 -0.72 25.09 9.58
CA GLU A 531 -0.96 26.37 8.87
C GLU A 531 0.21 26.78 7.98
N LEU A 532 1.42 26.28 8.26
CA LEU A 532 2.61 26.59 7.46
C LEU A 532 2.67 25.83 6.13
N LEU A 533 1.77 24.85 5.89
CA LEU A 533 1.60 24.21 4.59
C LEU A 533 0.73 25.03 3.63
N ILE A 534 -0.08 25.96 4.14
CA ILE A 534 -0.88 26.87 3.30
C ILE A 534 0.07 27.85 2.62
N ARG A 535 -0.07 28.05 1.30
CA ARG A 535 0.78 29.01 0.58
C ARG A 535 0.67 30.41 1.19
N PRO A 536 1.76 31.19 1.31
CA PRO A 536 1.73 32.49 1.98
C PRO A 536 0.70 33.48 1.40
N GLU A 537 0.40 33.40 0.10
CA GLU A 537 -0.62 34.19 -0.58
C GLU A 537 -2.07 33.84 -0.20
N ASN A 538 -2.28 32.67 0.41
CA ASN A 538 -3.59 32.16 0.84
C ASN A 538 -3.83 32.25 2.36
N ARG A 539 -2.90 32.84 3.12
CA ARG A 539 -2.96 32.95 4.59
C ARG A 539 -3.66 34.19 5.12
#